data_AF-A0A2N2FWL7-F1
#
_entry.id   AF-A0A2N2FWL7-F1
#
_cell.length_a   1.000
_cell.length_b   1.000
_cell.length_c   1.000
_cell.angle_alpha   90.00
_cell.angle_beta   90.00
_cell.angle_gamma   90.00
#
_symmetry.space_group_name_H-M   'P 1'
#
loop_
_entity.id
_entity.type
_entity.pdbx_description
1 polymer ?
#
loop_
_entity_poly.entity_id
_entity_poly.type
_entity_poly.pdbx_seq_one_letter_code
_entity_poly.pdbx_strand_id
1 'polypeptide(L)'
;MKKILLVIAGVMVWAMAAQAADESLFSTHLFAKFQVKACTVCHDFHSQERGGLAFASHKGRAPVSCTGCHRQAVTGFEHPEEWFAQPDLYKSGMDARETCETIKKAAHAEFKSQALLAREMKKHLFEDPRVLWGIEGATANSGKLPGGKAETDLVKGGMERWKAEVNAWIDGGMKCE
;
A
#
# COMPACT_ATOMS: atom_id res chain seq x y z
N MET A 1 8.11 12.58 -58.77
CA MET A 1 7.28 12.37 -57.55
C MET A 1 7.38 10.93 -57.00
N LYS A 2 8.60 10.37 -56.83
CA LYS A 2 8.77 8.98 -56.33
C LYS A 2 9.88 8.82 -55.27
N LYS A 3 10.49 9.91 -54.82
CA LYS A 3 11.62 9.88 -53.86
C LYS A 3 11.27 10.38 -52.45
N ILE A 4 10.02 10.79 -52.21
CA ILE A 4 9.59 11.36 -50.92
C ILE A 4 8.81 10.34 -50.06
N LEU A 5 8.50 9.15 -50.59
CA LEU A 5 7.72 8.14 -49.86
C LEU A 5 8.55 7.18 -48.98
N LEU A 6 9.89 7.24 -49.03
CA LEU A 6 10.75 6.27 -48.34
C LEU A 6 11.31 6.75 -46.99
N VAL A 7 11.11 8.00 -46.61
CA VAL A 7 11.63 8.55 -45.35
C VAL A 7 10.61 8.43 -44.20
N ILE A 8 9.32 8.24 -44.49
CA ILE A 8 8.27 8.19 -43.45
C ILE A 8 8.13 6.79 -42.84
N ALA A 9 8.51 5.73 -43.54
CA ALA A 9 8.38 4.35 -43.04
C ALA A 9 9.45 3.95 -42.01
N GLY A 10 10.58 4.66 -41.94
CA GLY A 10 11.69 4.33 -41.03
C GLY A 10 11.58 4.91 -39.62
N VAL A 11 10.75 5.95 -39.42
CA VAL A 11 10.67 6.67 -38.13
C VAL A 11 9.55 6.14 -37.22
N MET A 12 8.58 5.38 -37.76
CA MET A 12 7.44 4.89 -36.96
C MET A 12 7.69 3.61 -36.16
N VAL A 13 8.82 2.93 -36.33
CA VAL A 13 9.11 1.68 -35.58
C VAL A 13 9.83 1.96 -34.24
N TRP A 14 10.29 3.19 -34.00
CA TRP A 14 11.04 3.56 -32.79
C TRP A 14 10.24 4.34 -31.74
N ALA A 15 8.95 4.58 -31.96
CA ALA A 15 8.08 5.23 -30.97
C ALA A 15 7.26 4.25 -30.12
N MET A 16 7.36 2.93 -30.39
CA MET A 16 6.59 1.89 -29.69
C MET A 16 7.40 1.13 -28.62
N ALA A 17 8.68 1.49 -28.43
CA ALA A 17 9.32 1.28 -27.13
C ALA A 17 8.75 2.34 -26.18
N ALA A 18 7.44 2.26 -25.91
CA ALA A 18 6.90 2.76 -24.68
C ALA A 18 7.85 2.25 -23.60
N GLN A 19 8.45 3.17 -22.84
CA GLN A 19 9.10 2.87 -21.58
C GLN A 19 8.23 1.80 -20.92
N ALA A 20 8.66 0.54 -20.92
CA ALA A 20 8.07 -0.44 -20.04
C ALA A 20 8.36 0.15 -18.67
N ALA A 21 7.33 0.72 -18.05
CA ALA A 21 7.48 1.36 -16.77
C ALA A 21 8.10 0.30 -15.86
N ASP A 22 9.19 0.65 -15.18
CA ASP A 22 9.94 -0.33 -14.42
C ASP A 22 9.00 -0.91 -13.36
N GLU A 23 8.57 -2.14 -13.59
CA GLU A 23 7.58 -2.86 -12.78
C GLU A 23 8.07 -3.07 -11.35
N SER A 24 9.37 -2.87 -11.11
CA SER A 24 9.95 -2.92 -9.77
C SER A 24 9.85 -1.61 -8.99
N LEU A 25 9.43 -0.49 -9.60
CA LEU A 25 9.29 0.78 -8.90
C LEU A 25 7.97 0.84 -8.12
N PHE A 26 8.09 1.19 -6.83
CA PHE A 26 6.94 1.39 -5.95
C PHE A 26 5.98 2.46 -6.49
N SER A 27 6.54 3.56 -7.01
CA SER A 27 5.82 4.71 -7.54
C SER A 27 4.89 4.35 -8.71
N THR A 28 5.28 3.37 -9.53
CA THR A 28 4.57 3.01 -10.75
C THR A 28 3.31 2.18 -10.50
N HIS A 29 3.43 1.09 -9.75
CA HIS A 29 2.35 0.08 -9.65
C HIS A 29 1.74 -0.04 -8.25
N LEU A 30 2.48 0.29 -7.20
CA LEU A 30 2.04 0.09 -5.82
C LEU A 30 1.47 1.35 -5.20
N PHE A 31 2.11 2.52 -5.37
CA PHE A 31 1.74 3.73 -4.62
C PHE A 31 0.24 4.02 -4.64
N ALA A 32 -0.39 4.11 -5.82
CA ALA A 32 -1.82 4.38 -5.93
C ALA A 32 -2.69 3.34 -5.19
N LYS A 33 -2.25 2.08 -5.12
CA LYS A 33 -2.96 0.99 -4.43
C LYS A 33 -2.87 1.13 -2.90
N PHE A 34 -1.78 1.72 -2.41
CA PHE A 34 -1.65 2.04 -0.98
C PHE A 34 -2.52 3.25 -0.57
N GLN A 35 -3.05 4.01 -1.52
CA GLN A 35 -3.84 5.22 -1.28
C GLN A 35 -5.36 5.01 -1.34
N VAL A 36 -5.83 3.80 -1.69
CA VAL A 36 -7.28 3.49 -1.68
C VAL A 36 -7.85 3.57 -0.26
N LYS A 37 -9.12 3.98 -0.13
CA LYS A 37 -9.78 4.14 1.18
C LYS A 37 -9.75 2.89 2.05
N ALA A 38 -9.85 1.70 1.46
CA ALA A 38 -9.81 0.48 2.25
C ALA A 38 -8.43 0.21 2.91
N CYS A 39 -7.35 0.77 2.35
CA CYS A 39 -6.02 0.76 2.98
C CYS A 39 -5.87 1.95 3.94
N THR A 40 -6.25 3.15 3.50
CA THR A 40 -6.05 4.38 4.26
C THR A 40 -6.96 4.49 5.48
N VAL A 41 -8.13 3.84 5.51
CA VAL A 41 -8.98 3.81 6.72
C VAL A 41 -8.26 3.28 7.97
N CYS A 42 -7.21 2.47 7.80
CA CYS A 42 -6.37 1.97 8.89
C CYS A 42 -4.97 2.62 8.93
N HIS A 43 -4.58 3.38 7.91
CA HIS A 43 -3.23 3.91 7.71
C HIS A 43 -3.17 5.43 7.48
N ASP A 44 -4.31 6.09 7.55
CA ASP A 44 -4.48 7.53 7.45
C ASP A 44 -5.04 8.05 8.76
N PHE A 45 -4.18 8.71 9.51
CA PHE A 45 -4.68 9.56 10.58
C PHE A 45 -3.99 10.92 10.64
N HIS A 46 -3.62 11.45 9.47
CA HIS A 46 -3.14 12.82 9.35
C HIS A 46 -4.31 13.81 9.52
N SER A 47 -4.42 14.38 10.71
CA SER A 47 -5.30 15.53 10.97
C SER A 47 -4.45 16.67 11.49
N GLN A 48 -4.26 17.71 10.66
CA GLN A 48 -3.53 18.93 11.05
C GLN A 48 -4.20 19.65 12.24
N GLU A 49 -5.54 19.71 12.27
CA GLU A 49 -6.30 20.29 13.40
C GLU A 49 -6.03 19.58 14.74
N ARG A 50 -5.64 18.30 14.70
CA ARG A 50 -5.45 17.48 15.90
C ARG A 50 -3.97 17.25 16.26
N GLY A 51 -3.06 17.94 15.57
CA GLY A 51 -1.62 17.90 15.89
C GLY A 51 -0.94 16.57 15.56
N GLY A 52 -1.41 15.85 14.54
CA GLY A 52 -0.84 14.55 14.15
C GLY A 52 -1.22 13.37 15.06
N LEU A 53 -0.49 12.26 14.95
CA LEU A 53 -0.65 10.95 15.62
C LEU A 53 0.61 10.54 16.40
N ALA A 54 1.09 11.41 17.28
CA ALA A 54 1.85 10.83 18.37
C ALA A 54 0.89 9.89 19.14
N PHE A 55 1.32 8.72 19.62
CA PHE A 55 0.56 7.97 20.62
C PHE A 55 0.26 8.85 21.86
N ALA A 56 1.05 9.92 22.04
CA ALA A 56 0.83 10.99 23.00
C ALA A 56 -0.24 12.06 22.60
N SER A 57 -0.69 12.14 21.35
CA SER A 57 -1.66 13.15 20.86
C SER A 57 -3.10 12.64 20.83
N HIS A 58 -3.56 12.01 21.93
CA HIS A 58 -4.96 11.61 22.14
C HIS A 58 -5.97 12.79 22.19
N LYS A 59 -5.56 14.01 21.86
CA LYS A 59 -6.43 15.20 21.91
C LYS A 59 -7.63 15.00 20.97
N GLY A 60 -8.81 14.80 21.57
CA GLY A 60 -10.06 14.61 20.84
C GLY A 60 -10.30 13.22 20.24
N ARG A 61 -9.54 12.18 20.65
CA ARG A 61 -9.79 10.78 20.26
C ARG A 61 -10.27 9.99 21.48
N ALA A 62 -11.49 9.47 21.42
CA ALA A 62 -12.01 8.61 22.49
C ALA A 62 -11.46 7.19 22.32
N PRO A 63 -11.06 6.47 23.39
CA PRO A 63 -10.54 5.10 23.31
C PRO A 63 -11.42 4.13 22.51
N VAL A 64 -12.74 4.37 22.49
CA VAL A 64 -13.73 3.61 21.71
C VAL A 64 -13.49 3.66 20.19
N SER A 65 -12.86 4.72 19.66
CA SER A 65 -12.52 4.78 18.23
C SER A 65 -11.43 3.77 17.84
N CYS A 66 -10.58 3.42 18.80
CA CYS A 66 -9.52 2.42 18.62
C CYS A 66 -10.12 1.01 18.71
N THR A 67 -10.91 0.71 19.74
CA THR A 67 -11.47 -0.64 19.95
C THR A 67 -12.53 -1.08 18.92
N GLY A 68 -13.09 -0.14 18.16
CA GLY A 68 -13.94 -0.46 17.00
C GLY A 68 -13.19 -1.24 15.90
N CYS A 69 -11.90 -0.94 15.72
CA CYS A 69 -11.02 -1.65 14.79
C CYS A 69 -10.09 -2.64 15.52
N HIS A 70 -9.60 -2.31 16.71
CA HIS A 70 -8.68 -3.15 17.50
C HIS A 70 -9.43 -4.11 18.42
N ARG A 71 -10.23 -4.98 17.81
CA ARG A 71 -10.84 -6.13 18.47
C ARG A 71 -10.45 -7.39 17.73
N GLN A 72 -10.33 -8.52 18.43
CA GLN A 72 -9.92 -9.80 17.85
C GLN A 72 -10.71 -10.18 16.59
N ALA A 73 -12.03 -9.94 16.60
CA ALA A 73 -12.90 -10.18 15.46
C ALA A 73 -12.56 -9.36 14.20
N VAL A 74 -11.72 -8.33 14.33
CA VAL A 74 -11.33 -7.42 13.26
C VAL A 74 -9.83 -7.52 12.94
N THR A 75 -8.97 -7.44 13.95
CA THR A 75 -7.52 -7.43 13.74
C THR A 75 -6.87 -8.81 13.88
N GLY A 76 -7.59 -9.80 14.40
CA GLY A 76 -7.03 -11.12 14.71
C GLY A 76 -6.14 -11.18 15.96
N PHE A 77 -5.76 -10.02 16.52
CA PHE A 77 -5.01 -9.95 17.79
C PHE A 77 -5.87 -10.33 18.98
N GLU A 78 -5.34 -11.13 19.89
CA GLU A 78 -6.04 -11.57 21.09
C GLU A 78 -6.30 -10.39 22.03
N HIS A 79 -5.34 -9.47 22.11
CA HIS A 79 -5.43 -8.26 22.90
C HIS A 79 -5.33 -6.97 22.04
N PRO A 80 -6.20 -5.96 22.26
CA PRO A 80 -6.19 -4.69 21.52
C PRO A 80 -4.83 -3.96 21.52
N GLU A 81 -4.07 -4.12 22.59
CA GLU A 81 -2.72 -3.60 22.81
C GLU A 81 -1.64 -4.30 21.99
N GLU A 82 -1.88 -5.50 21.44
CA GLU A 82 -0.93 -6.12 20.49
C GLU A 82 -0.91 -5.38 19.15
N TRP A 83 -1.93 -4.57 18.88
CA TRP A 83 -1.90 -3.63 17.79
C TRP A 83 -1.41 -2.27 18.26
N PHE A 84 -0.28 -1.84 17.70
CA PHE A 84 0.19 -0.47 17.81
C PHE A 84 0.14 0.18 16.43
N ALA A 85 -0.64 1.26 16.27
CA ALA A 85 -0.33 2.24 15.22
C ALA A 85 1.11 2.68 15.47
N GLN A 86 2.01 2.39 14.54
CA GLN A 86 3.36 2.95 14.62
C GLN A 86 3.22 4.48 14.69
N PRO A 87 3.95 5.16 15.60
CA PRO A 87 4.07 6.60 15.54
C PRO A 87 4.42 7.01 14.11
N ASP A 88 3.67 7.98 13.59
CA ASP A 88 3.88 8.56 12.26
C ASP A 88 3.47 7.74 11.02
N LEU A 89 2.58 6.77 11.17
CA LEU A 89 1.97 6.07 10.02
C LEU A 89 0.89 6.96 9.35
N TYR A 90 1.31 7.95 8.56
CA TYR A 90 0.44 8.94 7.87
C TYR A 90 0.48 8.79 6.34
N LYS A 91 -0.23 7.85 5.73
CA LYS A 91 -0.05 7.63 4.28
C LYS A 91 -0.79 8.64 3.38
N SER A 92 -1.85 9.29 3.85
CA SER A 92 -2.57 10.27 3.03
C SER A 92 -1.75 11.55 2.90
N GLY A 93 -1.57 12.00 1.65
CA GLY A 93 -0.76 13.19 1.35
C GLY A 93 0.75 12.95 1.23
N MET A 94 1.24 11.74 1.48
CA MET A 94 2.61 11.35 1.15
C MET A 94 2.74 11.12 -0.36
N ASP A 95 3.89 11.49 -0.92
CA ASP A 95 4.27 11.01 -2.24
C ASP A 95 4.67 9.51 -2.22
N ALA A 96 5.00 8.96 -3.38
CA ALA A 96 5.39 7.55 -3.51
C ALA A 96 6.63 7.19 -2.69
N ARG A 97 7.63 8.08 -2.67
CA ARG A 97 8.90 7.86 -1.96
C ARG A 97 8.68 7.90 -0.46
N GLU A 98 7.98 8.92 0.03
CA GLU A 98 7.62 9.07 1.45
C GLU A 98 6.81 7.87 1.95
N THR A 99 5.85 7.41 1.13
CA THR A 99 5.04 6.22 1.46
C THR A 99 5.92 4.97 1.57
N CYS A 100 6.80 4.74 0.59
CA CYS A 100 7.69 3.58 0.56
C CYS A 100 8.68 3.57 1.74
N GLU A 101 9.33 4.70 2.03
CA GLU A 101 10.28 4.80 3.13
C GLU A 101 9.58 4.65 4.48
N THR A 102 8.36 5.18 4.63
CA THR A 102 7.54 4.98 5.83
C THR A 102 7.19 3.50 6.04
N ILE A 103 6.82 2.79 4.97
CA ILE A 103 6.56 1.34 5.03
C ILE A 103 7.81 0.59 5.50
N LYS A 104 8.98 0.90 4.94
CA LYS A 104 10.24 0.26 5.31
C LYS A 104 10.65 0.58 6.76
N LYS A 105 10.47 1.82 7.19
CA LYS A 105 10.71 2.25 8.58
C LYS A 105 9.81 1.50 9.56
N ALA A 106 8.50 1.42 9.28
CA ALA A 106 7.54 0.67 10.10
C ALA A 106 7.86 -0.84 10.14
N ALA A 107 8.46 -1.36 9.07
CA ALA A 107 8.97 -2.72 9.01
C ALA A 107 10.36 -2.89 9.64
N HIS A 108 10.94 -1.87 10.31
CA HIS A 108 12.28 -1.91 10.89
C HIS A 108 13.36 -2.41 9.91
N ALA A 109 13.27 -1.97 8.66
CA ALA A 109 14.12 -2.45 7.56
C ALA A 109 15.62 -2.31 7.83
N GLU A 110 16.04 -1.25 8.53
CA GLU A 110 17.45 -0.96 8.84
C GLU A 110 18.13 -2.05 9.69
N PHE A 111 17.35 -2.84 10.45
CA PHE A 111 17.86 -3.91 11.31
C PHE A 111 17.73 -5.31 10.69
N LYS A 112 17.30 -5.40 9.42
CA LYS A 112 16.94 -6.67 8.77
C LYS A 112 17.79 -6.90 7.53
N SER A 113 18.13 -8.18 7.29
CA SER A 113 18.64 -8.57 5.97
C SER A 113 17.55 -8.41 4.92
N GLN A 114 17.92 -8.23 3.65
CA GLN A 114 16.94 -8.13 2.56
C GLN A 114 16.01 -9.36 2.50
N ALA A 115 16.56 -10.56 2.72
CA ALA A 115 15.76 -11.79 2.74
C ALA A 115 14.74 -11.81 3.88
N LEU A 116 15.12 -11.36 5.07
CA LEU A 116 14.22 -11.25 6.22
C LEU A 116 13.11 -10.23 5.96
N LEU A 117 13.48 -9.04 5.49
CA LEU A 117 12.54 -7.97 5.16
C LEU A 117 11.55 -8.41 4.07
N ALA A 118 12.05 -9.03 3.00
CA ALA A 118 11.22 -9.55 1.91
C ALA A 118 10.19 -10.57 2.41
N ARG A 119 10.61 -11.53 3.25
CA ARG A 119 9.72 -12.54 3.82
C ARG A 119 8.60 -11.91 4.65
N GLU A 120 8.95 -10.97 5.53
CA GLU A 120 7.96 -10.31 6.39
C GLU A 120 7.03 -9.39 5.61
N MET A 121 7.55 -8.69 4.60
CA MET A 121 6.74 -7.86 3.71
C MET A 121 5.74 -8.72 2.93
N LYS A 122 6.16 -9.86 2.38
CA LYS A 122 5.26 -10.83 1.71
C LYS A 122 4.21 -11.34 2.68
N LYS A 123 4.61 -11.75 3.89
CA LYS A 123 3.66 -12.23 4.91
C LYS A 123 2.58 -11.17 5.20
N HIS A 124 2.98 -9.92 5.44
CA HIS A 124 2.02 -8.86 5.70
C HIS A 124 1.14 -8.56 4.48
N LEU A 125 1.74 -8.31 3.31
CA LEU A 125 0.98 -7.90 2.13
C LEU A 125 0.13 -9.02 1.51
N PHE A 126 0.42 -10.29 1.82
CA PHE A 126 -0.29 -11.43 1.22
C PHE A 126 -1.22 -12.19 2.16
N GLU A 127 -1.00 -12.12 3.47
CA GLU A 127 -1.72 -12.97 4.43
C GLU A 127 -2.46 -12.15 5.48
N ASP A 128 -2.12 -10.87 5.68
CA ASP A 128 -2.81 -10.04 6.66
C ASP A 128 -4.28 -9.83 6.26
N PRO A 129 -5.25 -10.30 7.07
CA PRO A 129 -6.67 -10.19 6.73
C PRO A 129 -7.12 -8.77 6.39
N ARG A 130 -6.47 -7.76 6.98
CA ARG A 130 -6.80 -6.34 6.75
C ARG A 130 -6.36 -5.88 5.37
N VAL A 131 -5.20 -6.33 4.92
CA VAL A 131 -4.75 -6.09 3.53
C VAL A 131 -5.68 -6.82 2.56
N LEU A 132 -6.07 -8.06 2.88
CA LEU A 132 -6.98 -8.86 2.07
C LEU A 132 -8.39 -8.24 1.96
N TRP A 133 -8.87 -7.53 2.98
CA TRP A 133 -10.13 -6.77 2.87
C TRP A 133 -10.02 -5.59 1.90
N GLY A 134 -8.83 -4.97 1.81
CA GLY A 134 -8.56 -3.84 0.93
C GLY A 134 -8.39 -4.22 -0.55
N ILE A 135 -8.25 -5.50 -0.87
CA ILE A 135 -8.06 -5.99 -2.23
C ILE A 135 -9.37 -6.55 -2.78
N GLU A 136 -9.75 -6.09 -3.96
CA GLU A 136 -10.97 -6.52 -4.65
C GLU A 136 -10.95 -8.04 -4.90
N GLY A 137 -11.97 -8.75 -4.42
CA GLY A 137 -12.12 -10.18 -4.65
C GLY A 137 -11.07 -11.08 -4.00
N ALA A 138 -10.19 -10.55 -3.13
CA ALA A 138 -9.22 -11.37 -2.40
C ALA A 138 -9.89 -12.31 -1.40
N THR A 139 -11.01 -11.92 -0.79
CA THR A 139 -11.83 -12.78 0.09
C THR A 139 -13.32 -12.47 -0.06
N ALA A 140 -14.18 -13.33 0.49
CA ALA A 140 -15.62 -13.04 0.62
C ALA A 140 -15.93 -11.82 1.53
N ASN A 141 -14.90 -11.28 2.21
CA ASN A 141 -14.98 -10.10 3.05
C ASN A 141 -14.24 -8.89 2.47
N SER A 142 -13.79 -8.94 1.21
CA SER A 142 -13.27 -7.77 0.51
C SER A 142 -14.28 -6.62 0.57
N GLY A 143 -13.82 -5.43 0.95
CA GLY A 143 -14.65 -4.24 1.17
C GLY A 143 -15.53 -4.25 2.41
N LYS A 144 -15.51 -5.31 3.24
CA LYS A 144 -16.23 -5.34 4.52
C LYS A 144 -15.34 -4.77 5.61
N LEU A 145 -15.56 -3.51 5.94
CA LEU A 145 -14.87 -2.83 7.01
C LEU A 145 -15.52 -3.14 8.37
N PRO A 146 -14.78 -2.92 9.48
CA PRO A 146 -15.31 -3.02 10.83
C PRO A 146 -16.57 -2.17 11.04
N GLY A 147 -17.47 -2.64 11.89
CA GLY A 147 -18.76 -1.98 12.15
C GLY A 147 -19.81 -2.18 11.05
N GLY A 148 -19.60 -3.15 10.14
CA GLY A 148 -20.57 -3.48 9.09
C GLY A 148 -20.61 -2.49 7.93
N LYS A 149 -19.58 -1.64 7.80
CA LYS A 149 -19.48 -0.67 6.70
C LYS A 149 -18.96 -1.36 5.45
N ALA A 150 -19.54 -1.02 4.31
CA ALA A 150 -19.02 -1.42 3.00
C ALA A 150 -18.13 -0.28 2.45
N GLU A 151 -16.95 -0.64 1.94
CA GLU A 151 -16.06 0.23 1.16
C GLU A 151 -15.92 -0.33 -0.25
N THR A 152 -15.95 0.56 -1.24
CA THR A 152 -15.93 0.24 -2.67
C THR A 152 -14.64 0.69 -3.36
N ASP A 153 -13.92 1.62 -2.73
CA ASP A 153 -12.58 2.05 -3.13
C ASP A 153 -11.54 1.06 -2.59
N LEU A 154 -11.37 -0.01 -3.37
CA LEU A 154 -10.48 -1.16 -3.14
C LEU A 154 -9.35 -1.17 -4.17
N VAL A 155 -8.27 -1.88 -3.85
CA VAL A 155 -7.22 -2.21 -4.82
C VAL A 155 -7.83 -3.07 -5.93
N LYS A 156 -7.84 -2.53 -7.15
CA LYS A 156 -8.39 -3.20 -8.35
C LYS A 156 -7.43 -4.22 -8.94
N GLY A 157 -8.01 -5.21 -9.63
CA GLY A 157 -7.28 -6.27 -10.33
C GLY A 157 -7.00 -7.53 -9.50
N GLY A 158 -7.44 -7.53 -8.24
CA GLY A 158 -7.44 -8.71 -7.38
C GLY A 158 -6.07 -9.23 -6.95
N MET A 159 -6.11 -10.37 -6.27
CA MET A 159 -4.95 -10.89 -5.53
C MET A 159 -3.79 -11.32 -6.42
N GLU A 160 -4.06 -11.87 -7.60
CA GLU A 160 -3.01 -12.29 -8.54
C GLU A 160 -2.19 -11.10 -9.02
N ARG A 161 -2.84 -10.03 -9.46
CA ARG A 161 -2.16 -8.81 -9.89
C ARG A 161 -1.41 -8.15 -8.74
N TRP A 162 -2.04 -8.09 -7.56
CA TRP A 162 -1.40 -7.55 -6.36
C TRP A 162 -0.10 -8.28 -6.01
N LYS A 163 -0.13 -9.63 -5.99
CA LYS A 163 1.06 -10.44 -5.72
C LYS A 163 2.15 -10.23 -6.75
N ALA A 164 1.79 -10.12 -8.03
CA ALA A 164 2.76 -9.90 -9.10
C ALA A 164 3.51 -8.57 -8.91
N GLU A 165 2.79 -7.47 -8.69
CA GLU A 165 3.37 -6.13 -8.52
C GLU A 165 4.18 -6.02 -7.21
N VAL A 166 3.70 -6.62 -6.11
CA VAL A 166 4.46 -6.68 -4.85
C VAL A 166 5.73 -7.50 -5.00
N ASN A 167 5.68 -8.66 -5.67
CA ASN A 167 6.88 -9.45 -5.91
C ASN A 167 7.87 -8.71 -6.82
N ALA A 168 7.41 -8.03 -7.87
CA ALA A 168 8.27 -7.24 -8.73
C ALA A 168 9.03 -6.14 -7.95
N TRP A 169 8.34 -5.42 -7.07
CA TRP A 169 8.97 -4.43 -6.17
C TRP A 169 9.98 -5.07 -5.21
N ILE A 170 9.63 -6.20 -4.61
CA ILE A 170 10.51 -6.92 -3.67
C ILE A 170 11.76 -7.45 -4.38
N ASP A 171 11.59 -8.08 -5.53
CA ASP A 171 12.66 -8.71 -6.31
C ASP A 171 13.57 -7.64 -6.95
N GLY A 172 13.05 -6.44 -7.22
CA GLY A 172 13.86 -5.27 -7.60
C GLY A 172 14.51 -4.52 -6.44
N GLY A 173 14.45 -5.06 -5.21
CA GLY A 173 15.19 -4.55 -4.05
C GLY A 173 14.43 -3.54 -3.18
N MET A 174 13.11 -3.43 -3.34
CA MET A 174 12.25 -2.52 -2.57
C MET A 174 12.73 -1.05 -2.61
N LYS A 175 13.05 -0.57 -3.83
CA LYS A 175 13.44 0.82 -4.07
C LYS A 175 12.23 1.74 -3.84
N CYS A 176 12.52 2.93 -3.34
CA CYS A 176 11.52 3.98 -3.04
C CYS A 176 11.59 5.14 -4.03
N GLU A 177 12.21 4.93 -5.18
CA GLU A 177 12.37 5.91 -6.25
C GLU A 177 11.06 6.16 -7.01
#